data_AF-A0A922AEL7-F1
#
_entry.id   AF-A0A922AEL7-F1
#
_cell.length_a   1.000
_cell.length_b   1.000
_cell.length_c   1.000
_cell.angle_alpha   90.00
_cell.angle_beta   90.00
_cell.angle_gamma   90.00
#
_symmetry.space_group_name_H-M   'P 1'
#
loop_
_entity.id
_entity.type
_entity.pdbx_description
1 polymer ?
#
loop_
_entity_poly.entity_id
_entity_poly.type
_entity_poly.pdbx_seq_one_letter_code
_entity_poly.pdbx_strand_id
1 'polypeptide(L)'
;MTGLNRDDAVQLFCWHAFGSKKPIDGDEEFVEEIINYAGSLPLVLTVLGSDLYGRTKKEWESALDQYRKIPHQNIQKILQTSYDRLSENEKNVFLDIACFFNGEWLYNVIEMLDSFGFSPNFSIPRLMEKCLISKCDGILKMHDLLRDMGREVVRQESLKNLGARSRLFFHKDVRKVLEDDIGIDNHVEGIVIDFPEGDDIIRLNPKAFENMKRLRLFRCRNAHFSEKLNCLPNSISVLDWPNCPLQSMPSEFGGDELSILLMPSNRISEIPLEFKVQLLLFSIFLSLNLV
;
A
#
# COMPACT_ATOMS: atom_id res chain seq x y z
N MET A 1 -13.61 1.48 -15.68
CA MET A 1 -14.90 0.84 -15.35
C MET A 1 -15.99 1.90 -15.36
N THR A 2 -17.03 1.73 -16.17
CA THR A 2 -18.26 2.53 -16.07
C THR A 2 -19.13 1.87 -15.02
N GLY A 3 -19.19 2.43 -13.81
CA GLY A 3 -20.12 1.96 -12.80
C GLY A 3 -21.53 2.52 -13.02
N LEU A 4 -22.47 2.06 -12.21
CA LEU A 4 -23.83 2.60 -12.15
C LEU A 4 -23.83 4.09 -11.81
N ASN A 5 -24.83 4.82 -12.32
CA ASN A 5 -25.14 6.12 -11.73
C ASN A 5 -25.66 5.90 -10.29
N ARG A 6 -25.69 6.99 -9.51
CA ARG A 6 -26.05 6.93 -8.09
C ARG A 6 -27.44 6.33 -7.87
N ASP A 7 -28.43 6.73 -8.66
CA ASP A 7 -29.81 6.29 -8.48
C ASP A 7 -29.99 4.79 -8.79
N ASP A 8 -29.29 4.29 -9.79
CA ASP A 8 -29.28 2.85 -10.12
C ASP A 8 -28.52 2.04 -9.06
N ALA A 9 -27.42 2.59 -8.51
CA ALA A 9 -26.67 1.96 -7.43
C ALA A 9 -27.53 1.81 -6.16
N VAL A 10 -28.22 2.88 -5.76
CA VAL A 10 -29.16 2.88 -4.63
C VAL A 10 -30.29 1.88 -4.86
N GLN A 11 -30.91 1.89 -6.04
CA GLN A 11 -32.00 0.97 -6.37
C GLN A 11 -31.55 -0.48 -6.31
N LEU A 12 -30.39 -0.81 -6.88
CA LEU A 12 -29.88 -2.17 -6.90
C LEU A 12 -29.59 -2.68 -5.49
N PHE A 13 -28.91 -1.88 -4.68
CA PHE A 13 -28.64 -2.24 -3.30
C PHE A 13 -29.92 -2.43 -2.48
N CYS A 14 -30.84 -1.46 -2.53
CA CYS A 14 -32.11 -1.54 -1.81
C CYS A 14 -32.93 -2.77 -2.22
N TRP A 15 -32.89 -3.13 -3.50
CA TRP A 15 -33.60 -4.31 -4.01
C TRP A 15 -33.11 -5.58 -3.31
N HIS A 16 -31.79 -5.74 -3.19
CA HIS A 16 -31.19 -6.90 -2.55
C HIS A 16 -31.32 -6.88 -1.03
N ALA A 17 -31.31 -5.70 -0.40
CA ALA A 17 -31.27 -5.60 1.06
C ALA A 17 -32.63 -5.42 1.74
N PHE A 18 -33.60 -4.82 1.05
CA PHE A 18 -34.93 -4.52 1.58
C PHE A 18 -36.06 -5.18 0.77
N GLY A 19 -35.76 -5.78 -0.40
CA GLY A 19 -36.79 -6.22 -1.35
C GLY A 19 -37.56 -5.07 -2.00
N SER A 20 -36.99 -3.87 -1.98
CA SER A 20 -37.63 -2.59 -2.33
C SER A 20 -36.68 -1.77 -3.21
N LYS A 21 -37.18 -0.93 -4.11
CA LYS A 21 -36.32 -0.03 -4.92
C LYS A 21 -35.81 1.19 -4.14
N LYS A 22 -36.29 1.39 -2.90
CA LYS A 22 -35.95 2.54 -2.07
C LYS A 22 -35.52 2.09 -0.68
N PRO A 23 -34.73 2.93 0.03
CA PRO A 23 -34.47 2.74 1.45
C PRO A 23 -35.79 2.65 2.24
N ILE A 24 -35.73 1.98 3.39
CA ILE A 24 -36.76 2.12 4.42
C ILE A 24 -36.56 3.50 5.07
N ASP A 25 -37.65 4.18 5.44
CA ASP A 25 -37.59 5.50 6.09
C ASP A 25 -36.64 5.47 7.31
N GLY A 26 -35.59 6.30 7.30
CA GLY A 26 -34.58 6.39 8.36
C GLY A 26 -33.27 5.62 8.11
N ASP A 27 -33.18 4.90 6.98
CA ASP A 27 -31.98 4.16 6.54
C ASP A 27 -31.26 4.84 5.36
N GLU A 28 -31.64 6.05 4.96
CA GLU A 28 -31.07 6.76 3.80
C GLU A 28 -29.58 7.02 3.96
N GLU A 29 -29.16 7.55 5.11
CA GLU A 29 -27.74 7.81 5.42
C GLU A 29 -26.91 6.53 5.35
N PHE A 30 -27.49 5.44 5.85
CA PHE A 30 -26.86 4.13 5.85
C PHE A 30 -26.66 3.58 4.42
N VAL A 31 -27.69 3.70 3.57
CA VAL A 31 -27.59 3.32 2.15
C VAL A 31 -26.47 4.11 1.49
N GLU A 32 -26.36 5.42 1.74
CA GLU A 32 -25.28 6.24 1.20
C GLU A 32 -23.90 5.77 1.67
N GLU A 33 -23.72 5.38 2.92
CA GLU A 33 -22.46 4.80 3.38
C GLU A 33 -22.07 3.54 2.61
N ILE A 34 -23.03 2.67 2.31
CA ILE A 34 -22.77 1.46 1.51
C ILE A 34 -22.45 1.82 0.06
N ILE A 35 -23.18 2.76 -0.56
CA ILE A 35 -22.87 3.20 -1.92
C ILE A 35 -21.45 3.79 -1.97
N ASN A 36 -21.06 4.56 -0.96
CA ASN A 36 -19.72 5.11 -0.84
C ASN A 36 -18.65 4.01 -0.67
N TYR A 37 -18.93 2.96 0.11
CA TYR A 37 -18.00 1.83 0.31
C TYR A 37 -17.89 0.93 -0.93
N ALA A 38 -19.02 0.50 -1.49
CA ALA A 38 -19.09 -0.41 -2.62
C ALA A 38 -18.67 0.26 -3.95
N GLY A 39 -18.76 1.58 -3.99
CA GLY A 39 -18.73 2.36 -5.21
C GLY A 39 -19.90 2.01 -6.12
N SER A 40 -19.75 2.35 -7.39
CA SER A 40 -20.75 2.14 -8.42
C SER A 40 -20.71 0.73 -9.04
N LEU A 41 -20.22 -0.27 -8.30
CA LEU A 41 -20.00 -1.65 -8.78
C LEU A 41 -21.22 -2.55 -8.50
N PRO A 42 -22.00 -2.94 -9.53
CA PRO A 42 -23.26 -3.69 -9.33
C PRO A 42 -23.10 -4.96 -8.50
N LEU A 43 -22.02 -5.69 -8.73
CA LEU A 43 -21.77 -6.98 -8.09
C LEU A 43 -21.48 -6.83 -6.59
N VAL A 44 -20.76 -5.77 -6.21
CA VAL A 44 -20.45 -5.48 -4.81
C VAL A 44 -21.73 -5.10 -4.08
N LEU A 45 -22.53 -4.21 -4.69
CA LEU A 45 -23.84 -3.79 -4.16
C LEU A 45 -24.80 -4.98 -3.97
N THR A 46 -24.81 -5.92 -4.92
CA THR A 46 -25.62 -7.14 -4.87
C THR A 46 -25.21 -8.04 -3.70
N VAL A 47 -23.90 -8.27 -3.53
CA VAL A 47 -23.36 -9.11 -2.45
C VAL A 47 -23.64 -8.50 -1.09
N LEU A 48 -23.37 -7.20 -0.92
CA LEU A 48 -23.64 -6.50 0.35
C LEU A 48 -25.13 -6.47 0.67
N GLY A 49 -25.98 -6.12 -0.30
CA GLY A 49 -27.42 -6.08 -0.08
C GLY A 49 -27.96 -7.44 0.36
N SER A 50 -27.51 -8.53 -0.29
CA SER A 50 -27.98 -9.88 0.05
C SER A 50 -27.50 -10.34 1.44
N ASP A 51 -26.27 -10.00 1.81
CA ASP A 51 -25.70 -10.37 3.11
C ASP A 51 -26.37 -9.62 4.28
N LEU A 52 -26.78 -8.39 4.01
CA LEU A 52 -27.39 -7.51 4.99
C LEU A 52 -28.93 -7.59 5.03
N TYR A 53 -29.52 -8.40 4.16
CA TYR A 53 -30.97 -8.63 4.10
C TYR A 53 -31.52 -9.11 5.45
N GLY A 54 -32.54 -8.40 5.96
CA GLY A 54 -33.21 -8.74 7.21
C GLY A 54 -32.41 -8.49 8.49
N ARG A 55 -31.25 -7.81 8.41
CA ARG A 55 -30.44 -7.42 9.57
C ARG A 55 -30.96 -6.13 10.21
N THR A 56 -30.67 -5.95 11.50
CA THR A 56 -31.00 -4.73 12.27
C THR A 56 -29.93 -3.65 12.09
N LYS A 57 -30.29 -2.35 12.11
CA LYS A 57 -29.35 -1.24 11.90
C LYS A 57 -27.99 -1.37 12.62
N LYS A 58 -28.01 -1.87 13.86
CA LYS A 58 -26.78 -2.13 14.64
C LYS A 58 -25.91 -3.25 14.05
N GLU A 59 -26.50 -4.31 13.53
CA GLU A 59 -25.77 -5.38 12.83
C GLU A 59 -25.18 -4.87 11.52
N TRP A 60 -25.89 -3.99 10.81
CA TRP A 60 -25.40 -3.35 9.59
C TRP A 60 -24.17 -2.48 9.86
N GLU A 61 -24.22 -1.61 10.87
CA GLU A 61 -23.08 -0.79 11.30
C GLU A 61 -21.87 -1.67 11.66
N SER A 62 -22.11 -2.74 12.43
CA SER A 62 -21.06 -3.68 12.81
C SER A 62 -20.47 -4.44 11.61
N ALA A 63 -21.29 -4.81 10.63
CA ALA A 63 -20.84 -5.47 9.41
C ALA A 63 -20.02 -4.53 8.53
N LEU A 64 -20.46 -3.28 8.37
CA LEU A 64 -19.71 -2.28 7.61
C LEU A 64 -18.35 -1.96 8.26
N ASP A 65 -18.31 -1.86 9.59
CA ASP A 65 -17.06 -1.74 10.34
C ASP A 65 -16.14 -2.95 10.15
N GLN A 66 -16.71 -4.14 10.04
CA GLN A 66 -15.96 -5.34 9.69
C GLN A 66 -15.43 -5.27 8.26
N TYR A 67 -16.23 -4.86 7.28
CA TYR A 67 -15.84 -4.77 5.86
C TYR A 67 -14.77 -3.73 5.59
N ARG A 68 -14.75 -2.66 6.39
CA ARG A 68 -13.67 -1.65 6.39
C ARG A 68 -12.34 -2.21 6.92
N LYS A 69 -12.38 -3.19 7.83
CA LYS A 69 -11.18 -3.81 8.44
C LYS A 69 -10.67 -5.01 7.64
N ILE A 70 -11.59 -5.90 7.28
CA ILE A 70 -11.35 -7.12 6.53
C ILE A 70 -12.41 -7.16 5.43
N PRO A 71 -12.02 -6.97 4.17
CA PRO A 71 -12.99 -6.95 3.09
C PRO A 71 -13.82 -8.23 3.03
N HIS A 72 -15.09 -8.11 2.69
CA HIS A 72 -16.02 -9.24 2.66
C HIS A 72 -15.51 -10.38 1.75
N GLN A 73 -15.47 -11.61 2.28
CA GLN A 73 -14.79 -12.75 1.62
C GLN A 73 -15.31 -13.06 0.21
N ASN A 74 -16.62 -12.92 -0.04
CA ASN A 74 -17.15 -13.17 -1.38
C ASN A 74 -16.75 -12.07 -2.38
N ILE A 75 -16.68 -10.81 -1.93
CA ILE A 75 -16.19 -9.70 -2.76
C ILE A 75 -14.72 -9.91 -3.06
N GLN A 76 -13.93 -10.31 -2.06
CA GLN A 76 -12.53 -10.67 -2.20
C GLN A 76 -12.30 -11.76 -3.24
N LYS A 77 -12.97 -12.91 -3.11
CA LYS A 77 -12.84 -14.04 -4.06
C LYS A 77 -13.16 -13.63 -5.50
N ILE A 78 -14.20 -12.81 -5.69
CA ILE A 78 -14.58 -12.34 -7.01
C ILE A 78 -13.50 -11.43 -7.60
N LEU A 79 -13.04 -10.42 -6.84
CA LEU A 79 -12.01 -9.48 -7.30
C LEU A 79 -10.67 -10.20 -7.55
N GLN A 80 -10.33 -11.16 -6.69
CA GLN A 80 -9.11 -11.94 -6.77
C GLN A 80 -9.06 -12.83 -8.02
N THR A 81 -10.20 -13.21 -8.61
CA THR A 81 -10.22 -14.02 -9.84
C THR A 81 -9.47 -13.33 -11.00
N SER A 82 -9.52 -12.00 -11.08
CA SER A 82 -8.76 -11.23 -12.08
C SER A 82 -7.26 -11.17 -11.74
N TYR A 83 -6.92 -11.11 -10.46
CA TYR A 83 -5.55 -11.12 -9.96
C TYR A 83 -4.88 -12.49 -10.16
N ASP A 84 -5.59 -13.58 -9.92
CA ASP A 84 -5.03 -14.94 -10.03
C ASP A 84 -4.56 -15.27 -11.46
N ARG A 85 -5.17 -14.62 -12.46
CA ARG A 85 -4.84 -14.74 -13.90
C ARG A 85 -3.65 -13.89 -14.35
N LEU A 86 -3.08 -13.08 -13.47
CA LEU A 86 -1.87 -12.30 -13.75
C LEU A 86 -0.63 -13.20 -13.73
N SER A 87 0.36 -12.85 -14.56
CA SER A 87 1.70 -13.41 -14.45
C SER A 87 2.37 -13.00 -13.14
N GLU A 88 3.43 -13.69 -12.74
CA GLU A 88 4.12 -13.42 -11.48
C GLU A 88 4.66 -11.98 -11.38
N ASN A 89 5.19 -11.45 -12.48
CA ASN A 89 5.65 -10.05 -12.53
C ASN A 89 4.47 -9.07 -12.41
N GLU A 90 3.37 -9.30 -13.14
CA GLU A 90 2.16 -8.48 -13.03
C GLU A 90 1.55 -8.53 -11.62
N LYS A 91 1.58 -9.69 -10.94
CA LYS A 91 1.13 -9.84 -9.56
C LYS A 91 1.96 -8.99 -8.60
N ASN A 92 3.29 -9.04 -8.71
CA ASN A 92 4.16 -8.25 -7.85
C ASN A 92 3.98 -6.75 -8.07
N VAL A 93 3.88 -6.31 -9.33
CA VAL A 93 3.56 -4.90 -9.66
C VAL A 93 2.20 -4.50 -9.07
N PHE A 94 1.17 -5.35 -9.21
CA PHE A 94 -0.15 -5.08 -8.64
C PHE A 94 -0.10 -4.92 -7.12
N LEU A 95 0.60 -5.81 -6.41
CA LEU A 95 0.73 -5.76 -4.94
C LEU A 95 1.53 -4.55 -4.47
N ASP A 96 2.61 -4.17 -5.17
CA ASP A 96 3.38 -2.95 -4.89
C ASP A 96 2.50 -1.70 -5.04
N ILE A 97 1.66 -1.64 -6.08
CA ILE A 97 0.70 -0.54 -6.27
C ILE A 97 -0.33 -0.51 -5.14
N ALA A 98 -0.93 -1.65 -4.80
CA ALA A 98 -1.94 -1.75 -3.75
C ALA A 98 -1.41 -1.35 -2.37
N CYS A 99 -0.16 -1.72 -2.06
CA CYS A 99 0.45 -1.47 -0.77
C CYS A 99 1.06 -0.07 -0.68
N PHE A 100 1.75 0.39 -1.72
CA PHE A 100 2.70 1.51 -1.62
C PHE A 100 2.46 2.66 -2.60
N PHE A 101 1.98 2.39 -3.82
CA PHE A 101 2.03 3.38 -4.91
C PHE A 101 0.68 3.89 -5.41
N ASN A 102 -0.44 3.51 -4.79
CA ASN A 102 -1.74 4.07 -5.14
C ASN A 102 -1.77 5.58 -4.85
N GLY A 103 -2.08 6.40 -5.85
CA GLY A 103 -2.11 7.86 -5.72
C GLY A 103 -0.78 8.56 -6.01
N GLU A 104 0.26 7.83 -6.39
CA GLU A 104 1.56 8.39 -6.78
C GLU A 104 1.60 8.77 -8.27
N TRP A 105 2.53 9.64 -8.65
CA TRP A 105 2.76 9.97 -10.07
C TRP A 105 3.25 8.75 -10.84
N LEU A 106 2.57 8.43 -11.94
CA LEU A 106 2.82 7.22 -12.72
C LEU A 106 4.27 7.10 -13.21
N TYR A 107 4.89 8.22 -13.60
CA TYR A 107 6.29 8.27 -14.04
C TYR A 107 7.23 7.77 -12.93
N ASN A 108 7.08 8.27 -11.71
CA ASN A 108 7.90 7.85 -10.57
C ASN A 108 7.69 6.37 -10.23
N VAL A 109 6.44 5.89 -10.33
CA VAL A 109 6.11 4.48 -10.10
C VAL A 109 6.79 3.58 -11.13
N ILE A 110 6.85 4.00 -12.41
CA ILE A 110 7.57 3.26 -13.45
C ILE A 110 9.06 3.15 -13.09
N GLU A 111 9.71 4.25 -12.73
CA GLU A 111 11.14 4.24 -12.37
C GLU A 111 11.43 3.36 -11.14
N MET A 112 10.60 3.46 -10.09
CA MET A 112 10.76 2.61 -8.91
C MET A 112 10.59 1.12 -9.24
N LEU A 113 9.55 0.76 -9.99
CA LEU A 113 9.32 -0.64 -10.35
C LEU A 113 10.43 -1.18 -11.28
N ASP A 114 10.96 -0.36 -12.18
CA ASP A 114 12.09 -0.73 -13.05
C ASP A 114 13.36 -1.00 -12.22
N SER A 115 13.62 -0.16 -11.21
CA SER A 115 14.74 -0.35 -10.26
C SER A 115 14.65 -1.63 -9.42
N PHE A 116 13.45 -2.21 -9.29
CA PHE A 116 13.23 -3.50 -8.64
C PHE A 116 13.49 -4.69 -9.57
N GLY A 117 13.86 -4.46 -10.83
CA GLY A 117 14.02 -5.50 -11.85
C GLY A 117 12.70 -6.00 -12.43
N PHE A 118 11.59 -5.29 -12.20
CA PHE A 118 10.31 -5.61 -12.85
C PHE A 118 10.25 -5.03 -14.26
N SER A 119 9.23 -5.42 -15.02
CA SER A 119 8.93 -4.86 -16.35
C SER A 119 7.70 -3.93 -16.30
N PRO A 120 7.79 -2.71 -15.74
CA PRO A 120 6.65 -1.81 -15.58
C PRO A 120 6.06 -1.35 -16.92
N ASN A 121 6.91 -1.13 -17.93
CA ASN A 121 6.49 -0.74 -19.28
C ASN A 121 5.63 -1.82 -19.98
N PHE A 122 5.70 -3.07 -19.53
CA PHE A 122 4.83 -4.16 -19.99
C PHE A 122 3.64 -4.36 -19.04
N SER A 123 3.90 -4.38 -17.72
CA SER A 123 2.90 -4.78 -16.72
C SER A 123 1.85 -3.71 -16.46
N ILE A 124 2.22 -2.43 -16.43
CA ILE A 124 1.26 -1.35 -16.18
C ILE A 124 0.20 -1.27 -17.28
N PRO A 125 0.54 -1.26 -18.59
CA PRO A 125 -0.47 -1.30 -19.65
C PRO A 125 -1.41 -2.51 -19.52
N ARG A 126 -0.88 -3.70 -19.19
CA ARG A 126 -1.66 -4.93 -19.00
C ARG A 126 -2.64 -4.83 -17.83
N LEU A 127 -2.24 -4.24 -16.72
CA LEU A 127 -3.12 -3.97 -15.58
C LEU A 127 -4.21 -2.95 -15.95
N MET A 128 -3.90 -1.93 -16.76
CA MET A 128 -4.88 -0.96 -17.27
C MET A 128 -5.88 -1.60 -18.24
N GLU A 129 -5.43 -2.44 -19.18
CA GLU A 129 -6.28 -3.22 -20.11
C GLU A 129 -7.27 -4.11 -19.35
N LYS A 130 -6.83 -4.70 -18.25
CA LYS A 130 -7.66 -5.51 -17.34
C LYS A 130 -8.51 -4.68 -16.38
N CYS A 131 -8.48 -3.36 -16.51
CA CYS A 131 -9.17 -2.41 -15.63
C CYS A 131 -8.82 -2.54 -14.14
N LEU A 132 -7.65 -3.07 -13.80
CA LEU A 132 -7.21 -3.24 -12.41
C LEU A 132 -6.61 -1.96 -11.82
N ILE A 133 -6.10 -1.09 -12.69
CA ILE A 133 -5.60 0.24 -12.37
C ILE A 133 -6.03 1.23 -13.46
N SER A 134 -5.92 2.52 -13.17
CA SER A 134 -6.14 3.60 -14.14
C SER A 134 -5.17 4.75 -13.92
N LYS A 135 -5.18 5.72 -14.83
CA LYS A 135 -4.42 6.97 -14.74
C LYS A 135 -5.37 8.14 -14.82
N CYS A 136 -5.22 9.10 -13.90
CA CYS A 136 -5.94 10.37 -13.91
C CYS A 136 -4.93 11.49 -13.71
N ASP A 137 -4.82 12.41 -14.67
CA ASP A 137 -3.90 13.56 -14.62
C ASP A 137 -2.44 13.22 -14.29
N GLY A 138 -1.94 12.08 -14.82
CA GLY A 138 -0.58 11.62 -14.52
C GLY A 138 -0.44 10.78 -13.25
N ILE A 139 -1.46 10.76 -12.40
CA ILE A 139 -1.49 10.03 -11.14
C ILE A 139 -2.04 8.63 -11.37
N LEU A 140 -1.36 7.64 -10.82
CA LEU A 140 -1.79 6.25 -10.80
C LEU A 140 -2.93 6.07 -9.80
N LYS A 141 -4.00 5.40 -10.22
CA LYS A 141 -5.18 5.13 -9.39
C LYS A 141 -5.50 3.63 -9.39
N MET A 142 -5.76 3.10 -8.20
CA MET A 142 -6.33 1.78 -7.98
C MET A 142 -7.60 1.94 -7.14
N HIS A 143 -8.69 1.30 -7.58
CA HIS A 143 -9.96 1.35 -6.86
C HIS A 143 -9.81 0.76 -5.45
N ASP A 144 -10.47 1.34 -4.47
CA ASP A 144 -10.35 0.97 -3.06
C ASP A 144 -10.55 -0.53 -2.81
N LEU A 145 -11.59 -1.12 -3.38
CA LEU A 145 -11.80 -2.58 -3.27
C LEU A 145 -10.67 -3.44 -3.89
N LEU A 146 -10.03 -2.99 -4.97
CA LEU A 146 -8.89 -3.70 -5.57
C LEU A 146 -7.64 -3.53 -4.73
N ARG A 147 -7.42 -2.32 -4.19
CA ARG A 147 -6.35 -2.03 -3.24
C ARG A 147 -6.49 -2.90 -2.00
N ASP A 148 -7.69 -2.94 -1.42
CA ASP A 148 -7.96 -3.70 -0.21
C ASP A 148 -7.87 -5.21 -0.47
N MET A 149 -8.23 -5.68 -1.67
CA MET A 149 -7.96 -7.05 -2.10
C MET A 149 -6.47 -7.37 -2.23
N GLY A 150 -5.67 -6.51 -2.87
CA GLY A 150 -4.22 -6.71 -2.92
C GLY A 150 -3.58 -6.74 -1.54
N ARG A 151 -4.02 -5.87 -0.63
CA ARG A 151 -3.58 -5.84 0.77
C ARG A 151 -4.00 -7.09 1.55
N GLU A 152 -5.18 -7.64 1.27
CA GLU A 152 -5.63 -8.90 1.86
C GLU A 152 -4.81 -10.09 1.35
N VAL A 153 -4.42 -10.12 0.07
CA VAL A 153 -3.50 -11.13 -0.46
C VAL A 153 -2.19 -11.15 0.33
N VAL A 154 -1.58 -9.97 0.57
CA VAL A 154 -0.37 -9.84 1.40
C VAL A 154 -0.63 -10.28 2.84
N ARG A 155 -1.77 -9.92 3.42
CA ARG A 155 -2.13 -10.33 4.79
C ARG A 155 -2.23 -11.86 4.92
N GLN A 156 -2.67 -12.54 3.87
CA GLN A 156 -2.84 -13.99 3.81
C GLN A 156 -1.52 -14.76 3.60
N GLU A 157 -0.44 -14.11 3.16
CA GLU A 157 0.90 -14.71 3.14
C GLU A 157 1.29 -15.22 4.54
N SER A 158 0.92 -14.45 5.57
CA SER A 158 1.03 -14.87 6.96
C SER A 158 0.04 -14.12 7.87
N LEU A 159 -0.93 -14.88 8.38
CA LEU A 159 -1.96 -14.34 9.28
C LEU A 159 -1.43 -13.96 10.66
N LYS A 160 -0.42 -14.67 11.16
CA LYS A 160 0.08 -14.53 12.54
C LYS A 160 1.44 -13.86 12.63
N ASN A 161 2.36 -14.20 11.72
CA ASN A 161 3.71 -13.66 11.72
C ASN A 161 3.80 -12.48 10.76
N LEU A 162 3.93 -11.26 11.30
CA LEU A 162 3.99 -10.04 10.49
C LEU A 162 5.27 -9.99 9.64
N GLY A 163 6.42 -10.39 10.18
CA GLY A 163 7.70 -10.38 9.45
C GLY A 163 7.84 -11.44 8.36
N ALA A 164 6.87 -12.37 8.27
CA ALA A 164 6.77 -13.33 7.16
C ALA A 164 5.95 -12.80 5.96
N ARG A 165 5.45 -11.56 6.02
CA ARG A 165 4.78 -10.91 4.89
C ARG A 165 5.80 -10.19 4.02
N SER A 166 5.59 -10.22 2.72
CA SER A 166 6.42 -9.54 1.71
C SER A 166 6.32 -8.03 1.80
N ARG A 167 5.16 -7.48 2.19
CA ARG A 167 4.90 -6.04 2.19
C ARG A 167 4.32 -5.59 3.52
N LEU A 168 4.97 -4.61 4.14
CA LEU A 168 4.53 -3.98 5.38
C LEU A 168 4.10 -2.54 5.09
N PHE A 169 2.79 -2.29 5.13
CA PHE A 169 2.18 -1.00 4.77
C PHE A 169 1.26 -0.43 5.86
N PHE A 170 0.89 -1.23 6.87
CA PHE A 170 0.05 -0.76 7.97
C PHE A 170 0.94 -0.33 9.13
N HIS A 171 0.91 0.97 9.48
CA HIS A 171 1.83 1.59 10.43
C HIS A 171 1.93 0.86 11.78
N LYS A 172 0.83 0.29 12.31
CA LYS A 172 0.85 -0.50 13.56
C LYS A 172 1.59 -1.83 13.40
N ASP A 173 1.42 -2.49 12.26
CA ASP A 173 2.10 -3.76 11.97
C ASP A 173 3.60 -3.50 11.76
N VAL A 174 3.94 -2.42 11.02
CA VAL A 174 5.33 -2.01 10.78
C VAL A 174 6.03 -1.67 12.09
N ARG A 175 5.40 -0.87 12.96
CA ARG A 175 5.93 -0.56 14.31
C ARG A 175 6.24 -1.84 15.07
N LYS A 176 5.29 -2.78 15.12
CA LYS A 176 5.46 -4.03 15.86
C LYS A 176 6.63 -4.87 15.31
N VAL A 177 6.78 -4.96 13.99
CA VAL A 177 7.91 -5.68 13.37
C VAL A 177 9.25 -5.02 13.72
N LEU A 178 9.32 -3.69 13.67
CA LEU A 178 10.56 -2.94 13.90
C LEU A 178 10.96 -2.84 15.39
N GLU A 179 9.99 -2.84 16.32
CA GLU A 179 10.25 -2.76 17.76
C GLU A 179 10.51 -4.15 18.38
N ASP A 180 9.72 -5.16 18.02
CA ASP A 180 9.74 -6.46 18.70
C ASP A 180 10.63 -7.52 18.02
N ASP A 181 11.27 -7.20 16.88
CA ASP A 181 12.03 -8.16 16.03
C ASP A 181 11.23 -9.45 15.73
N ILE A 182 9.91 -9.29 15.55
CA ILE A 182 9.00 -10.44 15.37
C ILE A 182 9.15 -10.97 13.94
N GLY A 183 9.88 -12.09 13.84
CA GLY A 183 9.77 -13.05 12.74
C GLY A 183 10.22 -12.52 11.39
N ILE A 184 11.38 -11.85 11.36
CA ILE A 184 12.02 -11.37 10.13
C ILE A 184 12.60 -12.57 9.36
N ASP A 185 11.72 -13.31 8.70
CA ASP A 185 12.03 -14.57 8.00
C ASP A 185 12.53 -14.33 6.57
N ASN A 186 13.38 -13.30 6.34
CA ASN A 186 13.92 -12.95 5.02
C ASN A 186 12.86 -12.81 3.90
N HIS A 187 11.59 -12.59 4.27
CA HIS A 187 10.45 -12.49 3.35
C HIS A 187 10.10 -11.05 3.02
N VAL A 188 10.39 -10.11 3.93
CA VAL A 188 10.03 -8.69 3.76
C VAL A 188 10.80 -8.09 2.57
N GLU A 189 10.04 -7.59 1.60
CA GLU A 189 10.52 -6.95 0.38
C GLU A 189 10.28 -5.45 0.37
N GLY A 190 9.25 -4.96 1.06
CA GLY A 190 8.93 -3.53 1.12
C GLY A 190 8.36 -3.10 2.46
N ILE A 191 8.85 -1.96 2.95
CA ILE A 191 8.37 -1.31 4.17
C ILE A 191 7.99 0.14 3.84
N VAL A 192 6.75 0.51 4.16
CA VAL A 192 6.29 1.90 4.15
C VAL A 192 5.80 2.27 5.53
N ILE A 193 6.44 3.28 6.12
CA ILE A 193 6.03 3.93 7.37
C ILE A 193 5.42 5.27 6.99
N ASP A 194 4.16 5.47 7.37
CA ASP A 194 3.45 6.74 7.23
C ASP A 194 2.41 6.83 8.36
N PHE A 195 2.73 7.56 9.44
CA PHE A 195 1.83 7.72 10.58
C PHE A 195 0.85 8.87 10.35
N PRO A 196 -0.48 8.65 10.53
CA PRO A 196 -1.50 9.67 10.27
C PRO A 196 -1.36 10.95 11.11
N GLU A 197 -0.89 10.81 12.36
CA GLU A 197 -0.81 11.92 13.32
C GLU A 197 0.54 12.67 13.28
N GLY A 198 1.51 12.18 12.51
CA GLY A 198 2.85 12.76 12.43
C GLY A 198 3.74 12.49 13.65
N ASP A 199 5.06 12.64 13.45
CA ASP A 199 6.11 12.67 14.48
C ASP A 199 6.14 11.50 15.48
N ASP A 200 5.57 10.37 15.10
CA ASP A 200 5.47 9.22 15.98
C ASP A 200 6.85 8.56 16.13
N ILE A 201 7.22 8.18 17.37
CA ILE A 201 8.55 7.66 17.68
C ILE A 201 8.51 6.13 17.69
N ILE A 202 9.27 5.50 16.80
CA ILE A 202 9.50 4.04 16.78
C ILE A 202 10.75 3.72 17.61
N ARG A 203 10.61 2.79 18.56
CA ARG A 203 11.73 2.23 19.32
C ARG A 203 12.43 1.13 18.56
N LEU A 204 13.22 1.53 17.56
CA LEU A 204 13.84 0.61 16.64
C LEU A 204 14.72 -0.41 17.37
N ASN A 205 14.44 -1.69 17.18
CA ASN A 205 15.32 -2.75 17.63
C ASN A 205 16.64 -2.68 16.83
N PRO A 206 17.82 -2.71 17.48
CA PRO A 206 19.11 -2.67 16.79
C PRO A 206 19.30 -3.73 15.70
N LYS A 207 18.57 -4.85 15.79
CA LYS A 207 18.63 -5.98 14.86
C LYS A 207 17.50 -6.01 13.82
N ALA A 208 16.59 -5.02 13.85
CA ALA A 208 15.38 -5.02 13.02
C ALA A 208 15.65 -5.13 11.52
N PHE A 209 16.84 -4.76 11.04
CA PHE A 209 17.17 -4.84 9.61
C PHE A 209 18.16 -5.97 9.27
N GLU A 210 18.81 -6.60 10.25
CA GLU A 210 19.89 -7.57 10.02
C GLU A 210 19.46 -8.76 9.14
N ASN A 211 18.20 -9.20 9.26
CA ASN A 211 17.67 -10.38 8.55
C ASN A 211 16.82 -10.04 7.31
N MET A 212 16.65 -8.76 6.97
CA MET A 212 15.80 -8.30 5.86
C MET A 212 16.54 -8.26 4.51
N LYS A 213 17.12 -9.39 4.07
CA LYS A 213 18.01 -9.42 2.89
C LYS A 213 17.30 -9.31 1.53
N ARG A 214 15.96 -9.22 1.54
CA ARG A 214 15.14 -9.01 0.33
C ARG A 214 14.47 -7.63 0.30
N LEU A 215 14.73 -6.80 1.32
CA LEU A 215 14.12 -5.48 1.41
C LEU A 215 14.64 -4.60 0.28
N ARG A 216 13.79 -4.38 -0.74
CA ARG A 216 14.08 -3.55 -1.92
C ARG A 216 13.55 -2.13 -1.80
N LEU A 217 12.52 -1.91 -0.99
CA LEU A 217 11.89 -0.61 -0.77
C LEU A 217 11.83 -0.31 0.73
N PHE A 218 12.46 0.80 1.14
CA PHE A 218 12.24 1.38 2.45
C PHE A 218 11.76 2.83 2.30
N ARG A 219 10.55 3.10 2.80
CA ARG A 219 9.97 4.44 2.84
C ARG A 219 9.61 4.80 4.28
N CYS A 220 10.13 5.92 4.76
CA CYS A 220 9.84 6.42 6.09
C CYS A 220 9.40 7.87 6.03
N ARG A 221 8.08 8.10 6.17
CA ARG A 221 7.44 9.40 6.24
C ARG A 221 6.79 9.55 7.62
N ASN A 222 6.78 10.77 8.16
CA ASN A 222 6.03 11.10 9.37
C ASN A 222 6.38 10.24 10.60
N ALA A 223 7.63 9.76 10.70
CA ALA A 223 8.12 8.92 11.80
C ALA A 223 9.57 9.23 12.17
N HIS A 224 9.90 9.04 13.44
CA HIS A 224 11.26 9.16 13.96
C HIS A 224 11.70 7.87 14.64
N PHE A 225 13.00 7.56 14.58
CA PHE A 225 13.58 6.47 15.36
C PHE A 225 14.19 7.03 16.65
N SER A 226 13.87 6.44 17.81
CA SER A 226 14.48 6.87 19.08
C SER A 226 15.94 6.46 19.21
N GLU A 227 16.33 5.39 18.52
CA GLU A 227 17.68 4.84 18.55
C GLU A 227 18.40 5.09 17.23
N LYS A 228 19.74 5.05 17.29
CA LYS A 228 20.58 5.17 16.10
C LYS A 228 20.36 3.95 15.20
N LEU A 229 20.04 4.20 13.93
CA LEU A 229 20.02 3.16 12.91
C LEU A 229 21.46 2.69 12.64
N ASN A 230 21.78 1.47 13.07
CA ASN A 230 23.13 0.93 12.95
C ASN A 230 23.34 0.10 11.68
N CYS A 231 22.26 -0.43 11.09
CA CYS A 231 22.32 -1.27 9.90
C CYS A 231 21.17 -0.94 8.94
N LEU A 232 21.46 -1.05 7.64
CA LEU A 232 20.49 -1.04 6.55
C LEU A 232 20.81 -2.21 5.62
N PRO A 233 19.81 -2.93 5.09
CA PRO A 233 20.06 -4.04 4.18
C PRO A 233 20.60 -3.55 2.83
N ASN A 234 21.66 -4.20 2.32
CA ASN A 234 22.26 -3.86 1.02
C ASN A 234 21.34 -4.14 -0.19
N SER A 235 20.26 -4.89 0.00
CA SER A 235 19.25 -5.16 -1.03
C SER A 235 18.33 -3.97 -1.34
N ILE A 236 18.44 -2.87 -0.58
CA ILE A 236 17.57 -1.70 -0.80
C ILE A 236 17.93 -1.08 -2.16
N SER A 237 16.93 -1.06 -3.05
CA SER A 237 17.02 -0.39 -4.35
C SER A 237 16.40 1.02 -4.30
N VAL A 238 15.36 1.21 -3.48
CA VAL A 238 14.71 2.52 -3.27
C VAL A 238 14.69 2.87 -1.78
N LEU A 239 15.32 3.99 -1.45
CA LEU A 239 15.32 4.59 -0.12
C LEU A 239 14.61 5.96 -0.15
N ASP A 240 13.40 6.03 0.39
CA ASP A 240 12.56 7.24 0.47
C ASP A 240 12.38 7.69 1.92
N TRP A 241 13.20 8.63 2.36
CA TRP A 241 13.26 9.06 3.75
C TRP A 241 13.43 10.58 3.87
N PRO A 242 12.36 11.35 3.61
CA PRO A 242 12.37 12.80 3.81
C PRO A 242 12.64 13.15 5.28
N ASN A 243 13.38 14.24 5.51
CA ASN A 243 13.79 14.69 6.84
C ASN A 243 14.58 13.64 7.64
N CYS A 244 15.30 12.74 6.95
CA CYS A 244 16.11 11.71 7.59
C CYS A 244 17.06 12.34 8.64
N PRO A 245 16.99 11.88 9.91
CA PRO A 245 17.76 12.46 11.00
C PRO A 245 19.22 11.98 11.03
N LEU A 246 19.58 11.01 10.19
CA LEU A 246 20.92 10.46 10.14
C LEU A 246 21.92 11.53 9.71
N GLN A 247 23.07 11.54 10.39
CA GLN A 247 24.21 12.40 10.04
C GLN A 247 25.12 11.74 9.01
N SER A 248 25.11 10.40 8.95
CA SER A 248 25.84 9.59 7.99
C SER A 248 25.06 8.30 7.71
N MET A 249 25.26 7.70 6.54
CA MET A 249 24.76 6.36 6.27
C MET A 249 25.41 5.34 7.22
N PRO A 250 24.73 4.22 7.54
CA PRO A 250 25.33 3.13 8.30
C PRO A 250 26.59 2.59 7.61
N SER A 251 27.66 2.33 8.36
CA SER A 251 28.96 1.92 7.80
C SER A 251 28.94 0.58 7.08
N GLU A 252 28.00 -0.30 7.41
CA GLU A 252 27.83 -1.61 6.78
C GLU A 252 26.97 -1.57 5.51
N PHE A 253 26.35 -0.42 5.22
CA PHE A 253 25.52 -0.24 4.04
C PHE A 253 26.39 0.12 2.82
N GLY A 254 26.64 -0.88 1.98
CA GLY A 254 27.42 -0.75 0.74
C GLY A 254 26.63 -0.13 -0.42
N GLY A 255 25.30 -0.18 -0.38
CA GLY A 255 24.45 0.50 -1.37
C GLY A 255 24.59 0.02 -2.81
N ASP A 256 25.10 -1.20 -3.04
CA ASP A 256 25.36 -1.74 -4.38
C ASP A 256 24.10 -1.84 -5.26
N GLU A 257 22.95 -2.15 -4.64
CA GLU A 257 21.65 -2.25 -5.34
C GLU A 257 20.87 -0.93 -5.33
N LEU A 258 21.36 0.09 -4.60
CA LEU A 258 20.66 1.35 -4.43
C LEU A 258 20.62 2.13 -5.75
N SER A 259 19.42 2.21 -6.32
CA SER A 259 19.16 2.89 -7.58
C SER A 259 18.49 4.25 -7.39
N ILE A 260 17.62 4.39 -6.39
CA ILE A 260 16.86 5.63 -6.14
C ILE A 260 16.99 6.05 -4.67
N LEU A 261 17.39 7.30 -4.46
CA LEU A 261 17.52 7.91 -3.14
C LEU A 261 16.67 9.19 -3.06
N LEU A 262 15.60 9.15 -2.28
CA LEU A 262 14.68 10.27 -2.05
C LEU A 262 14.76 10.71 -0.60
N MET A 263 15.69 11.61 -0.28
CA MET A 263 15.84 12.13 1.09
C MET A 263 15.91 13.65 1.08
N PRO A 264 14.84 14.36 0.69
CA PRO A 264 14.85 15.82 0.77
C PRO A 264 15.01 16.28 2.22
N SER A 265 15.72 17.40 2.42
CA SER A 265 15.96 18.01 3.74
C SER A 265 16.59 17.05 4.77
N ASN A 266 17.44 16.13 4.31
CA ASN A 266 18.20 15.24 5.19
C ASN A 266 19.33 15.98 5.92
N ARG A 267 19.88 15.35 6.96
CA ARG A 267 21.03 15.86 7.74
C ARG A 267 22.35 15.15 7.42
N ILE A 268 22.38 14.36 6.34
CA ILE A 268 23.57 13.60 5.95
C ILE A 268 24.56 14.57 5.32
N SER A 269 25.77 14.61 5.87
CA SER A 269 26.83 15.50 5.38
C SER A 269 27.44 15.02 4.07
N GLU A 270 27.54 13.70 3.88
CA GLU A 270 28.20 13.07 2.74
C GLU A 270 27.43 11.81 2.31
N ILE A 271 27.09 11.72 1.02
CA ILE A 271 26.59 10.49 0.39
C ILE A 271 27.78 9.85 -0.33
N PRO A 272 28.12 8.57 -0.05
CA PRO A 272 29.22 7.89 -0.73
C PRO A 272 29.10 7.95 -2.26
N LEU A 273 30.18 8.36 -2.95
CA LEU A 273 30.19 8.49 -4.42
C LEU A 273 30.01 7.15 -5.16
N GLU A 274 30.23 6.04 -4.45
CA GLU A 274 30.13 4.69 -4.99
C GLU A 274 28.68 4.30 -5.31
N PHE A 275 27.70 5.02 -4.76
CA PHE A 275 26.30 4.78 -5.05
C PHE A 275 25.94 5.25 -6.47
N LYS A 276 25.54 4.31 -7.34
CA LYS A 276 25.00 4.61 -8.68
C LYS A 276 23.56 5.10 -8.59
N VAL A 277 23.36 6.23 -7.93
CA VAL A 277 22.03 6.72 -7.55
C VAL A 277 21.48 7.70 -8.58
N GLN A 278 20.27 7.44 -9.03
CA GLN A 278 19.43 8.43 -9.69
C GLN A 278 18.75 9.28 -8.61
N LEU A 279 19.20 10.53 -8.45
CA LEU A 279 18.52 11.51 -7.61
C LEU A 279 17.28 11.99 -8.36
N LEU A 280 16.09 11.51 -7.98
CA LEU A 280 14.87 12.19 -8.40
C LEU A 280 14.78 13.48 -7.60
N LEU A 281 15.27 14.55 -8.22
CA LEU A 281 15.19 15.91 -7.70
C LEU A 281 13.72 16.34 -7.67
N PHE A 282 13.01 15.98 -6.59
CA PHE A 282 11.87 16.78 -6.18
C PHE A 282 12.45 18.12 -5.72
N SER A 283 12.19 19.15 -6.50
CA SER A 283 12.57 20.53 -6.24
C SER A 283 12.43 20.89 -4.76
N ILE A 284 13.56 21.10 -4.08
CA ILE A 284 13.95 22.32 -3.34
C ILE A 284 15.39 22.11 -2.88
N PHE A 285 16.25 23.05 -3.31
CA PHE A 285 17.66 23.26 -2.97
C PHE A 285 18.26 22.37 -1.88
N LEU A 286 19.25 21.56 -2.26
CA LEU A 286 20.42 21.33 -1.40
C LEU A 286 21.66 21.26 -2.27
N SER A 287 22.56 22.19 -1.97
CA SER A 287 23.99 22.15 -2.22
C SER A 287 24.56 20.83 -1.66
N LEU A 288 24.54 19.77 -2.46
CA LEU A 288 25.41 18.63 -2.24
C LEU A 288 26.70 18.94 -3.01
N ASN A 289 27.75 19.30 -2.27
CA ASN A 289 29.09 19.24 -2.81
C ASN A 289 29.41 17.76 -3.00
N LEU A 290 29.33 17.31 -4.26
CA LEU A 290 30.00 16.09 -4.69
C LEU A 290 31.49 16.35 -4.51
N VAL A 291 32.15 15.66 -3.58
CA VAL A 291 33.61 15.71 -3.40
C VAL A 291 34.20 14.37 -3.78
#